data_AF-A0A143XP86-F1
#
_entry.id   AF-A0A143XP86-F1
#
_cell.length_a   1.000
_cell.length_b   1.000
_cell.length_c   1.000
_cell.angle_alpha   90.00
_cell.angle_beta   90.00
_cell.angle_gamma   90.00
#
_symmetry.space_group_name_H-M   'P 1'
#
loop_
_entity.id
_entity.type
_entity.pdbx_description
1 polymer ?
#
loop_
_entity_poly.entity_id
_entity_poly.type
_entity_poly.pdbx_seq_one_letter_code
_entity_poly.pdbx_strand_id
1 'polypeptide(L)'
;MSDYTMDKNMRRRAGFFVAAVFCLCLLLPARGEAKVRAPKMQCHAYAVMDAGSGEILFGQDENKMIYPASTAKLMTAIVCIENGNVNKKIKTKSEIINGTTYGTYCLGLPSGVKFTFKDLLSMCLVASAADATDSLAAGVFGSKEACVEAMNAKCAEMGLTQTSFDNPVGSDIGAGFDKTYSTAAEMAEICRYAMTIPEIRSAVAKSHYDTSNGLVSCNTTNWFLRGMASYDEDEYTIIGSKSGTTNAAGDVFIATAVDDEGHEVICAYFGNVSKESTFSSIRKLLDYTFKKYENGKLQLTSGNYDVRCSDDLGDVYDEYADLGCYPSAKDGLFHPQRAVTRTELAKMLRGVNDLADNAVLDVFEEGNSRGNVTVSRLASLVQELFPEYLTEEEVQEALNGCSGIEELSEEEKEAYALFLKNGLSSDDSCRNAKQILTRKQALLIADKISDYQVRYYASHPEFLTGDMQLPAPEEGAQVTYPELSHGNMNALAGFNKKWMEYLTNQIIRTAEEGA
;
A
#
# COMPACT_ATOMS: atom_id res chain seq x y z
N MET A 1 -66.76 4.77 20.34
CA MET A 1 -65.47 4.64 19.65
C MET A 1 -65.76 4.67 18.16
N SER A 2 -65.38 5.77 17.49
CA SER A 2 -65.75 6.07 16.10
C SER A 2 -64.61 5.64 15.18
N ASP A 3 -64.87 4.66 14.32
CA ASP A 3 -63.96 4.19 13.27
C ASP A 3 -63.69 5.29 12.24
N TYR A 4 -62.42 5.64 12.04
CA TYR A 4 -61.97 6.55 10.98
C TYR A 4 -61.51 5.73 9.77
N THR A 5 -62.45 5.37 8.89
CA THR A 5 -62.14 4.78 7.58
C THR A 5 -61.56 5.85 6.65
N MET A 6 -60.25 5.83 6.42
CA MET A 6 -59.60 6.62 5.37
C MET A 6 -60.13 6.22 3.98
N ASP A 7 -60.61 7.20 3.22
CA ASP A 7 -61.14 7.06 1.86
C ASP A 7 -60.10 6.46 0.89
N LYS A 8 -60.46 5.38 0.18
CA LYS A 8 -59.64 4.68 -0.82
C LYS A 8 -59.14 5.63 -1.93
N ASN A 9 -59.86 6.71 -2.23
CA ASN A 9 -59.45 7.70 -3.22
C ASN A 9 -58.24 8.53 -2.76
N MET A 10 -58.09 8.73 -1.45
CA MET A 10 -56.98 9.50 -0.87
C MET A 10 -55.68 8.69 -0.91
N ARG A 11 -55.74 7.37 -0.69
CA ARG A 11 -54.59 6.45 -0.84
C ARG A 11 -54.07 6.38 -2.28
N ARG A 12 -54.97 6.39 -3.28
CA ARG A 12 -54.58 6.42 -4.70
C ARG A 12 -53.90 7.74 -5.09
N ARG A 13 -54.40 8.87 -4.60
CA ARG A 13 -53.79 10.19 -4.86
C ARG A 13 -52.42 10.36 -4.18
N ALA A 14 -52.26 9.84 -2.97
CA ALA A 14 -50.98 9.83 -2.27
C ALA A 14 -49.93 8.96 -3.00
N GLY A 15 -50.33 7.78 -3.50
CA GLY A 15 -49.43 6.90 -4.27
C GLY A 15 -48.94 7.54 -5.58
N PHE A 16 -49.82 8.26 -6.29
CA PHE A 16 -49.44 9.00 -7.49
C PHE A 16 -48.47 10.17 -7.18
N PHE A 17 -48.64 10.84 -6.05
CA PHE A 17 -47.78 11.95 -5.65
C PHE A 17 -46.37 11.46 -5.26
N VAL A 18 -46.28 10.35 -4.52
CA VAL A 18 -44.99 9.73 -4.15
C VAL A 18 -44.26 9.20 -5.38
N ALA A 19 -44.96 8.54 -6.31
CA ALA A 19 -44.37 8.06 -7.56
C ALA A 19 -43.88 9.21 -8.46
N ALA A 20 -44.61 10.33 -8.51
CA ALA A 20 -44.21 11.51 -9.26
C ALA A 20 -42.96 12.19 -8.67
N VAL A 21 -42.84 12.26 -7.33
CA VAL A 21 -41.64 12.77 -6.65
C VAL A 21 -40.43 11.84 -6.87
N PHE A 22 -40.63 10.52 -6.82
CA PHE A 22 -39.58 9.54 -7.07
C PHE A 22 -39.07 9.60 -8.52
N CYS A 23 -39.96 9.73 -9.51
CA CYS A 23 -39.58 9.95 -10.91
C CYS A 23 -38.90 11.32 -11.14
N LEU A 24 -39.26 12.36 -10.37
CA LEU A 24 -38.64 13.67 -10.47
C LEU A 24 -37.21 13.68 -9.89
N CYS A 25 -36.94 12.90 -8.84
CA CYS A 25 -35.60 12.69 -8.29
C CYS A 25 -34.67 11.90 -9.24
N LEU A 26 -35.23 10.99 -10.05
CA LEU A 26 -34.47 10.24 -11.08
C LEU A 26 -34.18 11.08 -12.34
N LEU A 27 -34.82 12.25 -12.50
CA LEU A 27 -34.61 13.19 -13.60
C LEU A 27 -33.70 14.37 -13.23
N LEU A 28 -33.21 14.43 -11.99
CA LEU A 28 -32.13 15.35 -11.65
C LEU A 28 -30.86 14.82 -12.33
N PRO A 29 -30.24 15.55 -13.27
CA PRO A 29 -28.95 15.16 -13.79
C PRO A 29 -28.02 15.00 -12.60
N ALA A 30 -27.39 13.83 -12.45
CA ALA A 30 -26.22 13.70 -11.60
C ALA A 30 -25.33 14.89 -11.97
N ARG A 31 -25.07 15.79 -11.02
CA ARG A 31 -24.10 16.86 -11.22
C ARG A 31 -22.78 16.15 -11.46
N GLY A 32 -22.44 15.90 -12.72
CA GLY A 32 -21.10 15.53 -13.10
C GLY A 32 -20.21 16.63 -12.59
N GLU A 33 -19.23 16.29 -11.75
CA GLU A 33 -18.21 17.23 -11.36
C GLU A 33 -17.62 17.81 -12.64
N ALA A 34 -17.63 19.14 -12.74
CA ALA A 34 -17.10 19.80 -13.91
C ALA A 34 -15.59 19.54 -13.94
N LYS A 35 -15.14 18.61 -14.80
CA LYS A 35 -13.71 18.33 -15.03
C LYS A 35 -12.96 19.65 -15.18
N VAL A 36 -11.94 19.82 -14.36
CA VAL A 36 -11.18 21.07 -14.30
C VAL A 36 -10.49 21.28 -15.64
N ARG A 37 -10.47 22.51 -16.13
CA ARG A 37 -9.87 22.80 -17.44
C ARG A 37 -8.37 22.50 -17.39
N ALA A 38 -7.92 21.63 -18.28
CA ALA A 38 -6.51 21.29 -18.47
C ALA A 38 -5.70 22.53 -18.92
N PRO A 39 -4.58 22.88 -18.24
CA PRO A 39 -3.63 23.87 -18.73
C PRO A 39 -3.05 23.49 -20.09
N LYS A 40 -2.92 24.45 -21.01
CA LYS A 40 -2.26 24.18 -22.31
C LYS A 40 -0.76 24.21 -22.15
N MET A 41 -0.07 23.18 -22.64
CA MET A 41 1.38 23.03 -22.57
C MET A 41 1.98 22.78 -23.95
N GLN A 42 3.24 23.19 -24.13
CA GLN A 42 4.02 22.86 -25.33
C GLN A 42 4.62 21.45 -25.16
N CYS A 43 3.85 20.44 -25.53
CA CYS A 43 4.22 19.04 -25.39
C CYS A 43 3.48 18.18 -26.41
N HIS A 44 3.92 16.93 -26.58
CA HIS A 44 3.18 15.92 -27.34
C HIS A 44 1.92 15.46 -26.60
N ALA A 45 2.06 15.23 -25.28
CA ALA A 45 0.96 14.83 -24.39
C ALA A 45 1.37 15.04 -22.91
N TYR A 46 0.38 15.17 -22.03
CA TYR A 46 0.58 14.96 -20.59
C TYR A 46 -0.68 14.42 -19.91
N ALA A 47 -0.49 13.75 -18.77
CA ALA A 47 -1.55 13.30 -17.88
C ALA A 47 -1.19 13.66 -16.43
N VAL A 48 -2.14 14.20 -15.68
CA VAL A 48 -2.03 14.40 -14.23
C VAL A 48 -3.02 13.47 -13.55
N MET A 49 -2.53 12.64 -12.64
CA MET A 49 -3.25 11.55 -12.00
C MET A 49 -3.20 11.70 -10.47
N ASP A 50 -4.35 11.47 -9.83
CA ASP A 50 -4.39 11.16 -8.39
C ASP A 50 -3.98 9.70 -8.20
N ALA A 51 -2.83 9.46 -7.57
CA ALA A 51 -2.28 8.12 -7.43
C ALA A 51 -3.09 7.22 -6.47
N GLY A 52 -3.81 7.83 -5.51
CA GLY A 52 -4.64 7.10 -4.55
C GLY A 52 -5.82 6.40 -5.24
N SER A 53 -6.54 7.15 -6.09
CA SER A 53 -7.69 6.62 -6.86
C SER A 53 -7.30 6.01 -8.22
N GLY A 54 -6.19 6.44 -8.81
CA GLY A 54 -5.85 6.16 -10.21
C GLY A 54 -6.60 7.05 -11.21
N GLU A 55 -7.37 8.04 -10.77
CA GLU A 55 -8.10 8.93 -11.67
C GLU A 55 -7.17 9.91 -12.39
N ILE A 56 -7.32 10.04 -13.71
CA ILE A 56 -6.75 11.15 -14.47
C ILE A 56 -7.56 12.42 -14.21
N LEU A 57 -7.00 13.32 -13.40
CA LEU A 57 -7.62 14.58 -13.00
C LEU A 57 -7.82 15.52 -14.20
N PHE A 58 -6.79 15.63 -15.04
CA PHE A 58 -6.81 16.36 -16.30
C PHE A 58 -5.59 16.01 -17.17
N GLY A 59 -5.65 16.32 -18.47
CA GLY A 59 -4.58 16.00 -19.41
C GLY A 59 -4.67 16.81 -20.70
N GLN A 60 -3.61 16.73 -21.50
CA GLN A 60 -3.60 17.20 -22.89
C GLN A 60 -3.15 16.03 -23.76
N ASP A 61 -4.01 15.59 -24.67
CA ASP A 61 -3.74 14.45 -25.56
C ASP A 61 -3.28 13.19 -24.78
N GLU A 62 -3.84 12.96 -23.59
CA GLU A 62 -3.33 11.99 -22.63
C GLU A 62 -3.36 10.54 -23.14
N ASN A 63 -4.27 10.23 -24.07
CA ASN A 63 -4.43 8.93 -24.74
C ASN A 63 -3.78 8.88 -26.13
N LYS A 64 -3.06 9.92 -26.54
CA LYS A 64 -2.32 9.93 -27.81
C LYS A 64 -1.07 9.08 -27.68
N MET A 65 -0.75 8.37 -28.75
CA MET A 65 0.48 7.60 -28.89
C MET A 65 1.71 8.50 -28.77
N ILE A 66 2.62 8.14 -27.86
CA ILE A 66 3.90 8.80 -27.62
C ILE A 66 5.04 7.78 -27.58
N TYR A 67 6.27 8.27 -27.71
CA TYR A 67 7.46 7.50 -27.41
C TYR A 67 7.85 7.72 -25.94
N PRO A 68 7.95 6.67 -25.11
CA PRO A 68 8.17 6.81 -23.67
C PRO A 68 9.62 7.21 -23.32
N ALA A 69 10.57 7.05 -24.24
CA ALA A 69 12.00 7.16 -23.94
C ALA A 69 12.36 6.34 -22.67
N SER A 70 13.35 6.78 -21.89
CA SER A 70 13.78 6.06 -20.68
C SER A 70 12.76 5.99 -19.54
N THR A 71 11.55 6.58 -19.65
CA THR A 71 10.48 6.32 -18.67
C THR A 71 10.01 4.86 -18.73
N ALA A 72 10.22 4.17 -19.86
CA ALA A 72 10.00 2.73 -20.00
C ALA A 72 10.78 1.87 -18.98
N LYS A 73 11.88 2.39 -18.44
CA LYS A 73 12.68 1.70 -17.41
C LYS A 73 11.90 1.46 -16.11
N LEU A 74 10.81 2.20 -15.86
CA LEU A 74 9.88 1.87 -14.77
C LEU A 74 9.25 0.49 -14.98
N MET A 75 8.79 0.18 -16.21
CA MET A 75 8.27 -1.16 -16.54
C MET A 75 9.36 -2.23 -16.43
N THR A 76 10.57 -1.94 -16.93
CA THR A 76 11.72 -2.86 -16.77
C THR A 76 12.01 -3.15 -15.30
N ALA A 77 12.00 -2.13 -14.44
CA ALA A 77 12.22 -2.27 -13.01
C ALA A 77 11.12 -3.12 -12.34
N ILE A 78 9.84 -2.87 -12.67
CA ILE A 78 8.70 -3.66 -12.18
C ILE A 78 8.94 -5.15 -12.47
N VAL A 79 9.11 -5.51 -13.74
CA VAL A 79 9.19 -6.93 -14.10
C VAL A 79 10.46 -7.60 -13.58
N CYS A 80 11.57 -6.86 -13.47
CA CYS A 80 12.80 -7.39 -12.89
C CYS A 80 12.66 -7.68 -11.39
N ILE A 81 11.93 -6.86 -10.63
CA ILE A 81 11.72 -7.08 -9.19
C ILE A 81 10.80 -8.27 -8.98
N GLU A 82 9.67 -8.33 -9.69
CA GLU A 82 8.68 -9.39 -9.51
C GLU A 82 9.16 -10.78 -9.92
N ASN A 83 10.09 -10.86 -10.89
CA ASN A 83 10.59 -12.12 -11.43
C ASN A 83 12.03 -12.42 -10.98
N GLY A 84 12.68 -11.48 -10.29
CA GLY A 84 14.08 -11.57 -9.87
C GLY A 84 14.25 -11.93 -8.40
N ASN A 85 15.49 -12.25 -8.04
CA ASN A 85 15.90 -12.30 -6.64
C ASN A 85 16.67 -11.02 -6.30
N VAL A 86 16.02 -10.12 -5.56
CA VAL A 86 16.56 -8.79 -5.19
C VAL A 86 17.82 -8.85 -4.32
N ASN A 87 18.12 -10.01 -3.72
CA ASN A 87 19.32 -10.24 -2.90
C ASN A 87 20.48 -10.84 -3.71
N LYS A 88 20.29 -11.11 -5.01
CA LYS A 88 21.30 -11.76 -5.86
C LYS A 88 22.31 -10.75 -6.39
N LYS A 89 23.53 -11.24 -6.64
CA LYS A 89 24.53 -10.54 -7.45
C LYS A 89 24.46 -10.99 -8.91
N ILE A 90 24.43 -10.03 -9.83
CA ILE A 90 24.40 -10.24 -11.27
C ILE A 90 25.78 -9.90 -11.82
N LYS A 91 26.36 -10.84 -12.58
CA LYS A 91 27.63 -10.64 -13.27
C LYS A 91 27.35 -9.99 -14.62
N THR A 92 27.91 -8.80 -14.86
CA THR A 92 27.88 -8.15 -16.18
C THR A 92 28.58 -9.03 -17.21
N LYS A 93 28.01 -9.12 -18.41
CA LYS A 93 28.55 -9.96 -19.49
C LYS A 93 28.97 -9.08 -20.67
N SER A 94 30.08 -9.43 -21.30
CA SER A 94 30.67 -8.63 -22.39
C SER A 94 29.69 -8.43 -23.54
N GLU A 95 28.94 -9.48 -23.89
CA GLU A 95 27.94 -9.46 -24.95
C GLU A 95 26.77 -8.52 -24.65
N ILE A 96 26.41 -8.34 -23.37
CA ILE A 96 25.33 -7.42 -22.97
C ILE A 96 25.84 -5.97 -22.96
N ILE A 97 27.01 -5.73 -22.38
CA ILE A 97 27.61 -4.38 -22.33
C ILE A 97 27.90 -3.88 -23.76
N ASN A 98 28.53 -4.71 -24.60
CA ASN A 98 28.83 -4.33 -25.98
C ASN A 98 27.58 -4.29 -26.88
N GLY A 99 26.50 -4.97 -26.48
CA GLY A 99 25.21 -5.01 -27.16
C GLY A 99 24.20 -3.97 -26.67
N THR A 100 24.62 -3.02 -25.82
CA THR A 100 23.78 -1.92 -25.37
C THR A 100 23.45 -0.98 -26.53
N THR A 101 22.20 -0.53 -26.63
CA THR A 101 21.71 0.26 -27.77
C THR A 101 22.53 1.54 -27.95
N TYR A 102 23.03 1.76 -29.18
CA TYR A 102 23.80 2.96 -29.52
C TYR A 102 22.98 4.24 -29.30
N GLY A 103 23.63 5.30 -28.82
CA GLY A 103 22.98 6.60 -28.54
C GLY A 103 22.25 6.67 -27.20
N THR A 104 22.28 5.59 -26.40
CA THR A 104 21.80 5.62 -25.01
C THR A 104 22.90 6.04 -24.05
N TYR A 105 22.51 6.59 -22.89
CA TYR A 105 23.45 6.93 -21.84
C TYR A 105 23.86 5.66 -21.07
N CYS A 106 25.17 5.47 -20.90
CA CYS A 106 25.77 4.34 -20.19
C CYS A 106 26.75 4.84 -19.13
N LEU A 107 26.91 4.08 -18.04
CA LEU A 107 27.93 4.36 -17.01
C LEU A 107 29.29 3.75 -17.35
N GLY A 108 29.36 2.92 -18.40
CA GLY A 108 30.58 2.24 -18.82
C GLY A 108 30.89 1.05 -17.92
N LEU A 109 29.87 0.28 -17.53
CA LEU A 109 30.05 -0.84 -16.61
C LEU A 109 31.09 -1.84 -17.13
N PRO A 110 32.10 -2.21 -16.31
CA PRO A 110 33.09 -3.20 -16.70
C PRO A 110 32.44 -4.59 -16.86
N SER A 111 32.88 -5.34 -17.87
CA SER A 111 32.45 -6.73 -18.04
C SER A 111 33.07 -7.65 -16.99
N GLY A 112 32.31 -8.66 -16.56
CA GLY A 112 32.76 -9.68 -15.63
C GLY A 112 32.65 -9.28 -14.15
N VAL A 113 32.21 -8.05 -13.86
CA VAL A 113 32.02 -7.55 -12.51
C VAL A 113 30.65 -7.96 -11.98
N LYS A 114 30.60 -8.28 -10.68
CA LYS A 114 29.36 -8.60 -9.98
C LYS A 114 28.82 -7.36 -9.29
N PHE A 115 27.67 -6.89 -9.73
CA PHE A 115 26.88 -5.88 -9.04
C PHE A 115 25.73 -6.55 -8.31
N THR A 116 25.24 -5.97 -7.21
CA THR A 116 23.98 -6.45 -6.61
C THR A 116 22.81 -6.11 -7.54
N PHE A 117 21.69 -6.82 -7.39
CA PHE A 117 20.44 -6.44 -8.05
C PHE A 117 20.09 -4.97 -7.75
N LYS A 118 20.17 -4.57 -6.47
CA LYS A 118 19.91 -3.20 -6.00
C LYS A 118 20.83 -2.17 -6.67
N ASP A 119 22.11 -2.51 -6.92
CA ASP A 119 23.04 -1.64 -7.64
C ASP A 119 22.59 -1.39 -9.09
N LEU A 120 22.26 -2.47 -9.81
CA LEU A 120 21.82 -2.34 -11.21
C LEU A 120 20.46 -1.64 -11.32
N LEU A 121 19.53 -1.92 -10.41
CA LEU A 121 18.24 -1.23 -10.31
C LEU A 121 18.43 0.26 -10.04
N SER A 122 19.29 0.62 -9.06
CA SER A 122 19.54 2.02 -8.71
C SER A 122 20.21 2.77 -9.87
N MET A 123 21.22 2.18 -10.53
CA MET A 123 21.83 2.79 -11.71
C MET A 123 20.85 2.93 -12.90
N CYS A 124 19.94 1.97 -13.07
CA CYS A 124 18.86 2.01 -14.05
C CYS A 124 17.91 3.20 -13.81
N LEU A 125 17.51 3.46 -12.56
CA LEU A 125 16.50 4.46 -12.24
C LEU A 125 17.09 5.86 -11.95
N VAL A 126 18.21 5.95 -11.24
CA VAL A 126 18.90 7.20 -10.87
C VAL A 126 19.55 7.82 -12.11
N ALA A 127 20.52 7.12 -12.70
CA ALA A 127 21.32 7.63 -13.81
C ALA A 127 20.70 7.36 -15.19
N SER A 128 19.62 6.58 -15.25
CA SER A 128 19.04 6.14 -16.53
C SER A 128 19.97 5.27 -17.38
N ALA A 129 20.94 4.60 -16.75
CA ALA A 129 22.03 3.91 -17.43
C ALA A 129 21.56 2.65 -18.18
N ALA A 130 21.74 2.65 -19.50
CA ALA A 130 21.28 1.57 -20.37
C ALA A 130 22.07 0.27 -20.18
N ASP A 131 23.37 0.35 -19.98
CA ASP A 131 24.22 -0.81 -19.68
C ASP A 131 23.87 -1.49 -18.36
N ALA A 132 23.49 -0.73 -17.34
CA ALA A 132 22.94 -1.26 -16.08
C ALA A 132 21.57 -1.91 -16.30
N THR A 133 20.70 -1.26 -17.08
CA THR A 133 19.34 -1.76 -17.40
C THR A 133 19.39 -3.08 -18.17
N ASP A 134 20.20 -3.14 -19.23
CA ASP A 134 20.39 -4.33 -20.05
C ASP A 134 21.01 -5.48 -19.25
N SER A 135 21.96 -5.17 -18.36
CA SER A 135 22.56 -6.15 -17.45
C SER A 135 21.56 -6.69 -16.42
N LEU A 136 20.69 -5.83 -15.89
CA LEU A 136 19.62 -6.24 -14.98
C LEU A 136 18.63 -7.17 -15.69
N ALA A 137 18.11 -6.73 -16.84
CA ALA A 137 17.16 -7.47 -17.67
C ALA A 137 17.70 -8.85 -18.05
N ALA A 138 18.90 -8.92 -18.65
CA ALA A 138 19.51 -10.19 -19.03
C ALA A 138 19.94 -11.03 -17.81
N GLY A 139 20.23 -10.41 -16.67
CA GLY A 139 20.59 -11.08 -15.43
C GLY A 139 19.40 -11.79 -14.75
N VAL A 140 18.20 -11.23 -14.87
CA VAL A 140 16.94 -11.79 -14.35
C VAL A 140 16.35 -12.81 -15.33
N PHE A 141 16.19 -12.43 -16.59
CA PHE A 141 15.45 -13.21 -17.59
C PHE A 141 16.33 -14.09 -18.49
N GLY A 142 17.65 -13.97 -18.38
CA GLY A 142 18.60 -14.67 -19.25
C GLY A 142 18.91 -13.95 -20.57
N SER A 143 17.97 -13.16 -21.10
CA SER A 143 18.15 -12.30 -22.27
C SER A 143 17.33 -11.00 -22.19
N LYS A 144 17.60 -10.04 -23.07
CA LYS A 144 16.83 -8.79 -23.15
C LYS A 144 15.45 -9.02 -23.73
N GLU A 145 15.35 -9.94 -24.68
CA GLU A 145 14.12 -10.31 -25.38
C GLU A 145 13.12 -10.95 -24.40
N ALA A 146 13.57 -11.84 -23.52
CA ALA A 146 12.72 -12.44 -22.49
C ALA A 146 12.23 -11.40 -21.46
N CYS A 147 13.05 -10.37 -21.17
CA CYS A 147 12.60 -9.24 -20.35
C CYS A 147 11.49 -8.45 -21.07
N VAL A 148 11.63 -8.19 -22.37
CA VAL A 148 10.61 -7.49 -23.17
C VAL A 148 9.31 -8.28 -23.24
N GLU A 149 9.36 -9.60 -23.35
CA GLU A 149 8.18 -10.46 -23.25
C GLU A 149 7.47 -10.28 -21.89
N ALA A 150 8.23 -10.27 -20.79
CA ALA A 150 7.69 -10.01 -19.46
C ALA A 150 7.09 -8.59 -19.32
N MET A 151 7.74 -7.57 -19.89
CA MET A 151 7.22 -6.20 -19.92
C MET A 151 5.85 -6.13 -20.61
N ASN A 152 5.71 -6.74 -21.79
CA ASN A 152 4.44 -6.75 -22.51
C ASN A 152 3.37 -7.64 -21.85
N ALA A 153 3.78 -8.73 -21.19
CA ALA A 153 2.87 -9.54 -20.37
C ALA A 153 2.33 -8.72 -19.19
N LYS A 154 3.17 -7.93 -18.51
CA LYS A 154 2.75 -7.02 -17.45
C LYS A 154 1.84 -5.91 -17.96
N CYS A 155 2.10 -5.35 -19.16
CA CYS A 155 1.15 -4.42 -19.79
C CYS A 155 -0.24 -5.05 -19.95
N ALA A 156 -0.31 -6.30 -20.42
CA ALA A 156 -1.58 -7.01 -20.58
C ALA A 156 -2.27 -7.29 -19.23
N GLU A 157 -1.51 -7.68 -18.21
CA GLU A 157 -2.00 -7.89 -16.83
C GLU A 157 -2.60 -6.61 -16.23
N MET A 158 -1.95 -5.47 -16.48
CA MET A 158 -2.40 -4.14 -16.03
C MET A 158 -3.49 -3.52 -16.93
N GLY A 159 -3.87 -4.18 -18.02
CA GLY A 159 -4.87 -3.67 -18.96
C GLY A 159 -4.39 -2.49 -19.83
N LEU A 160 -3.08 -2.31 -19.99
CA LEU A 160 -2.47 -1.25 -20.80
C LEU A 160 -2.48 -1.64 -22.28
N THR A 161 -3.55 -1.27 -22.98
CA THR A 161 -3.82 -1.69 -24.37
C THR A 161 -3.14 -0.84 -25.44
N GLN A 162 -2.65 0.35 -25.07
CA GLN A 162 -1.95 1.27 -25.98
C GLN A 162 -0.46 1.38 -25.66
N THR A 163 0.10 0.40 -24.96
CA THR A 163 1.51 0.33 -24.58
C THR A 163 2.14 -0.95 -25.10
N SER A 164 3.32 -0.81 -25.68
CA SER A 164 4.14 -1.92 -26.17
C SER A 164 5.61 -1.55 -26.02
N PHE A 165 6.45 -2.55 -25.75
CA PHE A 165 7.90 -2.42 -25.69
C PHE A 165 8.56 -3.44 -26.61
N ASP A 166 9.66 -3.06 -27.26
CA ASP A 166 10.55 -3.96 -28.02
C ASP A 166 12.00 -3.91 -27.53
N ASN A 167 12.27 -3.15 -26.46
CA ASN A 167 13.55 -3.09 -25.75
C ASN A 167 13.35 -2.63 -24.29
N PRO A 168 14.27 -2.98 -23.37
CA PRO A 168 14.12 -2.67 -21.95
C PRO A 168 14.53 -1.23 -21.57
N VAL A 169 15.12 -0.47 -22.50
CA VAL A 169 15.68 0.86 -22.21
C VAL A 169 14.77 2.01 -22.65
N GLY A 170 13.74 1.71 -23.45
CA GLY A 170 12.82 2.69 -24.00
C GLY A 170 13.35 3.45 -25.22
N SER A 171 14.34 2.88 -25.92
CA SER A 171 14.75 3.39 -27.24
C SER A 171 13.60 3.25 -28.22
N ASP A 172 13.56 4.13 -29.22
CA ASP A 172 12.46 4.22 -30.18
C ASP A 172 12.95 4.18 -31.63
N ILE A 173 12.11 4.65 -32.55
CA ILE A 173 12.33 4.58 -33.99
C ILE A 173 13.66 5.20 -34.42
N GLY A 174 14.18 6.20 -33.68
CA GLY A 174 15.48 6.81 -33.97
C GLY A 174 16.67 5.85 -33.80
N ALA A 175 16.48 4.78 -33.02
CA ALA A 175 17.46 3.71 -32.80
C ALA A 175 17.03 2.37 -33.44
N GLY A 176 15.99 2.38 -34.29
CA GLY A 176 15.50 1.19 -34.99
C GLY A 176 14.44 0.37 -34.25
N PHE A 177 13.81 0.93 -33.23
CA PHE A 177 12.78 0.28 -32.40
C PHE A 177 11.39 0.86 -32.69
N ASP A 178 10.61 0.19 -33.55
CA ASP A 178 9.34 0.69 -34.08
C ASP A 178 8.10 0.25 -33.28
N LYS A 179 8.27 -0.60 -32.26
CA LYS A 179 7.19 -1.14 -31.43
C LYS A 179 7.26 -0.72 -29.97
N THR A 180 8.18 0.19 -29.61
CA THR A 180 8.18 0.86 -28.31
C THR A 180 7.34 2.13 -28.35
N TYR A 181 6.18 2.12 -27.70
CA TYR A 181 5.24 3.23 -27.61
C TYR A 181 4.34 3.11 -26.39
N SER A 182 3.71 4.22 -25.98
CA SER A 182 2.70 4.24 -24.91
C SER A 182 1.78 5.46 -25.07
N THR A 183 1.02 5.79 -24.04
CA THR A 183 0.28 7.04 -23.87
C THR A 183 0.68 7.71 -22.56
N ALA A 184 0.40 9.01 -22.39
CA ALA A 184 0.72 9.67 -21.13
C ALA A 184 -0.09 9.08 -19.95
N ALA A 185 -1.35 8.71 -20.20
CA ALA A 185 -2.21 8.08 -19.20
C ALA A 185 -1.70 6.68 -18.78
N GLU A 186 -1.33 5.83 -19.74
CA GLU A 186 -0.81 4.49 -19.41
C GLU A 186 0.59 4.54 -18.78
N MET A 187 1.45 5.49 -19.16
CA MET A 187 2.72 5.70 -18.46
C MET A 187 2.53 6.22 -17.02
N ALA A 188 1.50 7.04 -16.78
CA ALA A 188 1.14 7.43 -15.41
C ALA A 188 0.70 6.21 -14.59
N GLU A 189 -0.05 5.28 -15.17
CA GLU A 189 -0.45 4.03 -14.53
C GLU A 189 0.75 3.09 -14.24
N ILE A 190 1.69 2.98 -15.20
CA ILE A 190 2.97 2.28 -14.98
C ILE A 190 3.72 2.91 -13.80
N CYS A 191 3.79 4.24 -13.74
CA CYS A 191 4.44 4.92 -12.63
C CYS A 191 3.69 4.69 -11.31
N ARG A 192 2.35 4.72 -11.32
CA ARG A 192 1.52 4.46 -10.15
C ARG A 192 1.81 3.08 -9.57
N TYR A 193 1.86 2.06 -10.43
CA TYR A 193 2.23 0.70 -10.03
C TYR A 193 3.67 0.64 -9.52
N ALA A 194 4.61 1.26 -10.23
CA ALA A 194 6.02 1.28 -9.86
C ALA A 194 6.25 1.90 -8.47
N MET A 195 5.51 2.95 -8.12
CA MET A 195 5.60 3.63 -6.83
C MET A 195 5.00 2.83 -5.66
N THR A 196 4.30 1.72 -5.95
CA THR A 196 3.87 0.74 -4.91
C THR A 196 4.99 -0.20 -4.49
N ILE A 197 6.08 -0.27 -5.26
CA ILE A 197 7.20 -1.18 -5.03
C ILE A 197 8.30 -0.42 -4.25
N PRO A 198 8.58 -0.79 -2.98
CA PRO A 198 9.50 -0.04 -2.11
C PRO A 198 10.89 0.16 -2.70
N GLU A 199 11.44 -0.83 -3.39
CA GLU A 199 12.77 -0.74 -4.01
C GLU A 199 12.81 0.27 -5.15
N ILE A 200 11.73 0.38 -5.94
CA ILE A 200 11.63 1.40 -6.99
C ILE A 200 11.45 2.77 -6.35
N ARG A 201 10.52 2.89 -5.40
CA ARG A 201 10.24 4.14 -4.68
C ARG A 201 11.50 4.71 -4.04
N SER A 202 12.27 3.88 -3.33
CA SER A 202 13.58 4.25 -2.76
C SER A 202 14.60 4.64 -3.82
N ALA A 203 14.66 3.91 -4.96
CA ALA A 203 15.62 4.21 -6.01
C ALA A 203 15.33 5.54 -6.73
N VAL A 204 14.07 5.85 -7.02
CA VAL A 204 13.70 7.09 -7.74
C VAL A 204 13.77 8.35 -6.88
N ALA A 205 13.71 8.21 -5.56
CA ALA A 205 13.83 9.30 -4.59
C ALA A 205 15.28 9.75 -4.34
N LYS A 206 16.28 9.00 -4.80
CA LYS A 206 17.70 9.31 -4.57
C LYS A 206 18.19 10.42 -5.50
N SER A 207 18.86 11.41 -4.92
CA SER A 207 19.59 12.46 -5.65
C SER A 207 20.95 11.96 -6.17
N HIS A 208 21.52 10.97 -5.49
CA HIS A 208 22.83 10.38 -5.77
C HIS A 208 22.84 8.89 -5.41
N TYR A 209 23.68 8.10 -6.07
CA TYR A 209 23.88 6.69 -5.74
C TYR A 209 25.33 6.25 -5.94
N ASP A 210 25.88 5.64 -4.88
CA ASP A 210 27.13 4.89 -4.92
C ASP A 210 26.83 3.40 -4.86
N THR A 211 27.45 2.64 -5.76
CA THR A 211 27.31 1.18 -5.75
C THR A 211 27.93 0.56 -4.50
N SER A 212 27.36 -0.54 -4.03
CA SER A 212 27.81 -1.25 -2.82
C SER A 212 29.28 -1.71 -2.85
N ASN A 213 29.87 -1.82 -4.04
CA ASN A 213 31.27 -2.18 -4.24
C ASN A 213 32.19 -0.96 -4.48
N GLY A 214 31.65 0.26 -4.45
CA GLY A 214 32.37 1.52 -4.64
C GLY A 214 32.93 1.75 -6.04
N LEU A 215 32.55 0.94 -7.05
CA LEU A 215 33.13 1.03 -8.39
C LEU A 215 32.48 2.10 -9.26
N VAL A 216 31.21 2.39 -9.00
CA VAL A 216 30.40 3.33 -9.78
C VAL A 216 29.65 4.25 -8.84
N SER A 217 29.63 5.53 -9.23
CA SER A 217 28.94 6.62 -8.57
C SER A 217 28.17 7.40 -9.62
N CYS A 218 26.92 7.76 -9.36
CA CYS A 218 26.09 8.46 -10.34
C CYS A 218 25.06 9.40 -9.70
N ASN A 219 24.73 10.46 -10.43
CA ASN A 219 23.73 11.43 -10.01
C ASN A 219 22.41 11.16 -10.70
N THR A 220 21.32 11.54 -10.02
CA THR A 220 19.99 11.44 -10.61
C THR A 220 19.82 12.33 -11.83
N THR A 221 18.94 11.90 -12.72
CA THR A 221 18.48 12.70 -13.87
C THR A 221 17.29 13.60 -13.51
N ASN A 222 16.72 13.44 -12.32
CA ASN A 222 15.66 14.29 -11.78
C ASN A 222 16.21 15.64 -11.28
N TRP A 223 15.90 16.73 -11.96
CA TRP A 223 16.41 18.06 -11.60
C TRP A 223 15.79 18.64 -10.33
N PHE A 224 14.59 18.21 -9.93
CA PHE A 224 13.99 18.62 -8.65
C PHE A 224 14.86 18.13 -7.48
N LEU A 225 15.25 16.86 -7.50
CA LEU A 225 16.08 16.23 -6.45
C LEU A 225 17.54 16.73 -6.44
N ARG A 226 17.97 17.45 -7.47
CA ARG A 226 19.32 18.05 -7.57
C ARG A 226 19.34 19.54 -7.22
N GLY A 227 18.20 20.14 -6.87
CA GLY A 227 18.07 21.58 -6.71
C GLY A 227 18.31 22.36 -8.02
N MET A 228 18.20 21.70 -9.17
CA MET A 228 18.34 22.32 -10.49
C MET A 228 17.00 22.80 -11.06
N ALA A 229 15.89 22.34 -10.48
CA ALA A 229 14.55 22.84 -10.73
C ALA A 229 13.86 23.10 -9.38
N SER A 230 13.29 24.30 -9.23
CA SER A 230 12.51 24.67 -8.04
C SER A 230 11.06 24.19 -8.15
N TYR A 231 10.43 23.91 -7.01
CA TYR A 231 8.98 23.72 -6.86
C TYR A 231 8.52 24.36 -5.54
N ASP A 232 7.22 24.32 -5.27
CA ASP A 232 6.66 24.87 -4.04
C ASP A 232 6.79 23.84 -2.91
N GLU A 233 7.92 23.88 -2.20
CA GLU A 233 8.26 22.93 -1.13
C GLU A 233 7.34 23.06 0.09
N ASP A 234 6.64 24.20 0.24
CA ASP A 234 5.65 24.42 1.31
C ASP A 234 4.32 23.70 1.01
N GLU A 235 4.05 23.37 -0.26
CA GLU A 235 2.78 22.78 -0.70
C GLU A 235 2.90 21.26 -0.95
N TYR A 236 4.02 20.81 -1.51
CA TYR A 236 4.26 19.41 -1.83
C TYR A 236 5.74 19.08 -1.92
N THR A 237 6.09 17.83 -1.67
CA THR A 237 7.43 17.27 -1.85
C THR A 237 7.50 16.40 -3.10
N ILE A 238 8.54 16.57 -3.93
CA ILE A 238 8.83 15.66 -5.04
C ILE A 238 9.54 14.41 -4.49
N ILE A 239 8.89 13.26 -4.55
CA ILE A 239 9.38 11.97 -4.00
C ILE A 239 10.04 11.07 -5.05
N GLY A 240 10.37 11.63 -6.21
CA GLY A 240 11.07 10.94 -7.28
C GLY A 240 10.27 10.84 -8.57
N SER A 241 10.85 10.07 -9.50
CA SER A 241 10.27 9.50 -10.74
C SER A 241 11.37 9.30 -11.79
N LYS A 242 11.07 9.44 -13.10
CA LYS A 242 11.97 9.05 -14.19
C LYS A 242 11.94 10.04 -15.36
N SER A 243 13.14 10.44 -15.80
CA SER A 243 13.34 11.19 -17.05
C SER A 243 13.56 10.30 -18.26
N GLY A 244 13.37 10.86 -19.44
CA GLY A 244 13.85 10.30 -20.70
C GLY A 244 14.07 11.37 -21.76
N THR A 245 14.93 11.07 -22.73
CA THR A 245 15.11 11.90 -23.92
C THR A 245 15.47 11.00 -25.09
N THR A 246 14.81 11.21 -26.22
CA THR A 246 15.22 10.73 -27.55
C THR A 246 14.84 11.79 -28.58
N ASN A 247 15.36 11.69 -29.80
CA ASN A 247 14.99 12.63 -30.86
C ASN A 247 13.49 12.56 -31.21
N ALA A 248 12.87 11.38 -31.11
CA ALA A 248 11.45 11.20 -31.45
C ALA A 248 10.52 11.53 -30.27
N ALA A 249 10.94 11.25 -29.03
CA ALA A 249 10.16 11.53 -27.84
C ALA A 249 10.22 13.01 -27.41
N GLY A 250 11.31 13.72 -27.73
CA GLY A 250 11.66 14.97 -27.06
C GLY A 250 12.15 14.74 -25.62
N ASP A 251 12.20 15.79 -24.81
CA ASP A 251 12.37 15.63 -23.36
C ASP A 251 11.05 15.20 -22.72
N VAL A 252 11.13 14.16 -21.89
CA VAL A 252 10.00 13.58 -21.17
C VAL A 252 10.38 13.39 -19.70
N PHE A 253 9.40 13.54 -18.81
CA PHE A 253 9.57 13.28 -17.39
C PHE A 253 8.23 12.91 -16.78
N ILE A 254 8.23 11.86 -15.96
CA ILE A 254 7.14 11.61 -15.01
C ILE A 254 7.62 12.16 -13.68
N ALA A 255 6.76 12.80 -12.90
CA ALA A 255 7.03 13.27 -11.54
C ALA A 255 5.99 12.71 -10.58
N THR A 256 6.39 12.37 -9.36
CA THR A 256 5.47 12.07 -8.26
C THR A 256 5.69 13.10 -7.17
N ALA A 257 4.61 13.79 -6.81
CA ALA A 257 4.55 14.76 -5.74
C ALA A 257 3.65 14.23 -4.63
N VAL A 258 3.93 14.58 -3.38
CA VAL A 258 3.09 14.28 -2.23
C VAL A 258 2.93 15.52 -1.36
N ASP A 259 1.72 15.81 -0.86
CA ASP A 259 1.51 16.86 0.14
C ASP A 259 1.61 16.32 1.58
N ASP A 260 1.52 17.21 2.56
CA ASP A 260 1.52 16.88 3.99
C ASP A 260 0.29 16.08 4.43
N GLU A 261 -0.74 15.96 3.58
CA GLU A 261 -1.94 15.15 3.78
C GLU A 261 -1.81 13.75 3.14
N GLY A 262 -0.67 13.44 2.52
CA GLY A 262 -0.36 12.14 1.92
C GLY A 262 -1.01 11.94 0.57
N HIS A 263 -1.49 13.00 -0.08
CA HIS A 263 -2.03 12.93 -1.44
C HIS A 263 -0.90 12.85 -2.46
N GLU A 264 -0.80 11.71 -3.13
CA GLU A 264 0.19 11.53 -4.19
C GLU A 264 -0.38 11.91 -5.55
N VAL A 265 0.31 12.82 -6.25
CA VAL A 265 -0.01 13.25 -7.61
C VAL A 265 1.09 12.82 -8.56
N ILE A 266 0.71 12.11 -9.63
CA ILE A 266 1.62 11.71 -10.71
C ILE A 266 1.38 12.63 -11.91
N CYS A 267 2.43 13.34 -12.35
CA CYS A 267 2.42 14.15 -13.55
C CYS A 267 3.32 13.51 -14.62
N ALA A 268 2.72 12.86 -15.61
CA ALA A 268 3.42 12.23 -16.73
C ALA A 268 3.44 13.17 -17.95
N TYR A 269 4.61 13.69 -18.33
CA TYR A 269 4.77 14.75 -19.33
C TYR A 269 5.71 14.33 -20.47
N PHE A 270 5.27 14.47 -21.72
CA PHE A 270 5.97 13.96 -22.89
C PHE A 270 6.12 15.00 -24.01
N GLY A 271 7.35 15.21 -24.48
CA GLY A 271 7.63 15.88 -25.75
C GLY A 271 7.85 17.38 -25.66
N ASN A 272 8.60 17.83 -24.65
CA ASN A 272 9.12 19.19 -24.67
C ASN A 272 10.40 19.31 -25.49
N VAL A 273 10.78 20.55 -25.79
CA VAL A 273 12.00 20.89 -26.54
C VAL A 273 13.27 20.95 -25.69
N SER A 274 13.15 21.04 -24.36
CA SER A 274 14.30 21.00 -23.44
C SER A 274 13.94 20.45 -22.06
N LYS A 275 14.98 20.12 -21.27
CA LYS A 275 14.81 19.74 -19.85
C LYS A 275 14.28 20.89 -19.03
N GLU A 276 14.85 22.09 -19.17
CA GLU A 276 14.42 23.30 -18.45
C GLU A 276 12.92 23.55 -18.63
N SER A 277 12.43 23.49 -19.87
CA SER A 277 11.01 23.69 -20.16
C SER A 277 10.15 22.52 -19.69
N THR A 278 10.65 21.28 -19.73
CA THR A 278 9.96 20.11 -19.16
C THR A 278 9.71 20.28 -17.66
N PHE A 279 10.76 20.52 -16.87
CA PHE A 279 10.66 20.67 -15.42
C PHE A 279 9.81 21.91 -15.04
N SER A 280 9.95 23.02 -15.76
CA SER A 280 9.09 24.20 -15.56
C SER A 280 7.61 23.92 -15.83
N SER A 281 7.29 23.16 -16.89
CA SER A 281 5.91 22.79 -17.20
C SER A 281 5.31 21.85 -16.15
N ILE A 282 6.09 20.88 -15.67
CA ILE A 282 5.64 19.93 -14.64
C ILE A 282 5.35 20.67 -13.34
N ARG A 283 6.25 21.57 -12.91
CA ARG A 283 6.00 22.43 -11.76
C ARG A 283 4.68 23.19 -11.91
N LYS A 284 4.43 23.83 -13.06
CA LYS A 284 3.16 24.54 -13.31
C LYS A 284 1.92 23.64 -13.23
N LEU A 285 2.03 22.37 -13.66
CA LEU A 285 0.92 21.42 -13.58
C LEU A 285 0.68 20.96 -12.14
N LEU A 286 1.73 20.70 -11.37
CA LEU A 286 1.65 20.35 -9.95
C LEU A 286 1.12 21.53 -9.12
N ASP A 287 1.70 22.73 -9.25
CA ASP A 287 1.23 23.97 -8.62
C ASP A 287 -0.26 24.21 -8.93
N TYR A 288 -0.68 23.95 -10.18
CA TYR A 288 -2.09 24.05 -10.56
C TYR A 288 -2.96 22.99 -9.89
N THR A 289 -2.45 21.77 -9.72
CA THR A 289 -3.18 20.65 -9.12
C THR A 289 -3.45 20.91 -7.65
N PHE A 290 -2.41 21.16 -6.85
CA PHE A 290 -2.54 21.41 -5.42
C PHE A 290 -3.38 22.67 -5.16
N LYS A 291 -3.16 23.75 -5.89
CA LYS A 291 -4.03 24.94 -5.80
C LYS A 291 -5.50 24.65 -6.13
N LYS A 292 -5.79 23.76 -7.08
CA LYS A 292 -7.18 23.39 -7.40
C LYS A 292 -7.78 22.49 -6.33
N TYR A 293 -6.97 21.62 -5.73
CA TYR A 293 -7.35 20.83 -4.57
C TYR A 293 -7.69 21.73 -3.38
N GLU A 294 -6.80 22.64 -2.97
CA GLU A 294 -7.03 23.60 -1.87
C GLU A 294 -8.32 24.43 -2.07
N ASN A 295 -8.61 24.84 -3.31
CA ASN A 295 -9.80 25.62 -3.63
C ASN A 295 -11.07 24.77 -3.81
N GLY A 296 -11.04 23.48 -3.45
CA GLY A 296 -12.15 22.53 -3.55
C GLY A 296 -12.65 22.30 -4.98
N LYS A 297 -11.76 22.45 -5.97
CA LYS A 297 -12.05 22.20 -7.40
C LYS A 297 -11.57 20.83 -7.88
N LEU A 298 -10.63 20.23 -7.17
CA LEU A 298 -10.24 18.83 -7.30
C LEU A 298 -10.44 18.14 -5.96
N GLN A 299 -10.68 16.83 -6.02
CA GLN A 299 -10.54 15.94 -4.89
C GLN A 299 -9.28 15.12 -5.12
N LEU A 300 -8.47 14.96 -4.09
CA LEU A 300 -7.35 14.04 -4.08
C LEU A 300 -7.65 12.94 -3.07
N THR A 301 -7.20 11.72 -3.36
CA THR A 301 -7.37 10.57 -2.48
C THR A 301 -6.06 10.35 -1.76
N SER A 302 -6.08 10.34 -0.42
CA SER A 302 -4.86 10.07 0.34
C SER A 302 -4.29 8.74 -0.11
N GLY A 303 -2.99 8.72 -0.43
CA GLY A 303 -2.31 7.52 -0.83
C GLY A 303 -2.34 6.50 0.30
N ASN A 304 -2.46 5.22 -0.04
CA ASN A 304 -2.42 4.13 0.95
C ASN A 304 -0.99 3.74 1.35
N TYR A 305 -0.02 4.51 0.86
CA TYR A 305 1.40 4.23 0.96
C TYR A 305 2.08 5.05 2.05
N ASP A 306 1.29 5.79 2.83
CA ASP A 306 1.75 6.67 3.90
C ASP A 306 1.24 6.19 5.26
N VAL A 307 1.94 5.19 5.82
CA VAL A 307 1.98 5.03 7.29
C VAL A 307 3.08 5.98 7.76
N ARG A 308 2.69 7.19 8.14
CA ARG A 308 3.63 8.24 8.57
C ARG A 308 4.46 7.78 9.76
N CYS A 309 5.77 7.80 9.56
CA CYS A 309 6.75 7.84 10.62
C CYS A 309 7.00 9.31 10.98
N SER A 310 7.03 9.66 12.26
CA SER A 310 7.46 10.99 12.68
C SER A 310 8.96 11.15 12.41
N ASP A 311 9.42 12.37 12.14
CA ASP A 311 10.84 12.69 11.91
C ASP A 311 11.79 12.12 12.99
N ASP A 312 11.27 11.87 14.20
CA ASP A 312 11.98 11.25 15.33
C ASP A 312 12.35 9.76 15.16
N LEU A 313 11.84 9.08 14.14
CA LEU A 313 11.96 7.62 13.97
C LEU A 313 12.56 7.19 12.62
N GLY A 314 12.97 8.13 11.76
CA GLY A 314 13.53 7.86 10.43
C GLY A 314 14.71 6.89 10.44
N ASP A 315 15.63 7.04 11.39
CA ASP A 315 16.82 6.19 11.53
C ASP A 315 16.47 4.72 11.86
N VAL A 316 15.36 4.47 12.55
CA VAL A 316 14.91 3.13 12.94
C VAL A 316 14.33 2.38 11.73
N TYR A 317 13.65 3.08 10.83
CA TYR A 317 13.12 2.47 9.60
C TYR A 317 14.22 2.11 8.61
N ASP A 318 15.27 2.93 8.52
CA ASP A 318 16.46 2.61 7.71
C ASP A 318 17.21 1.38 8.28
N GLU A 319 17.27 1.26 9.62
CA GLU A 319 17.86 0.09 10.29
C GLU A 319 17.05 -1.20 10.06
N TYR A 320 15.72 -1.13 10.04
CA TYR A 320 14.84 -2.26 9.69
C TYR A 320 14.92 -2.64 8.20
N ALA A 321 15.07 -1.68 7.30
CA ALA A 321 15.23 -1.91 5.86
C ALA A 321 16.58 -2.59 5.54
N ASP A 322 17.63 -2.25 6.28
CA ASP A 322 18.96 -2.88 6.17
C ASP A 322 18.99 -4.32 6.71
N LEU A 323 18.04 -4.68 7.60
CA LEU A 323 17.87 -6.03 8.14
C LEU A 323 17.00 -6.95 7.26
N GLY A 324 16.38 -6.43 6.20
CA GLY A 324 15.64 -7.24 5.21
C GLY A 324 14.28 -7.77 5.67
N CYS A 325 13.64 -7.09 6.61
CA CYS A 325 12.43 -7.53 7.31
C CYS A 325 11.10 -7.22 6.59
N TYR A 326 10.95 -7.57 5.30
CA TYR A 326 9.64 -7.52 4.62
C TYR A 326 9.25 -8.89 4.02
N PRO A 327 8.18 -9.54 4.52
CA PRO A 327 7.58 -10.70 3.85
C PRO A 327 6.32 -10.32 3.06
N SER A 328 6.25 -10.80 1.83
CA SER A 328 5.23 -10.49 0.83
C SER A 328 4.15 -11.59 0.66
N ALA A 329 2.92 -11.13 0.37
CA ALA A 329 1.78 -11.73 -0.35
C ALA A 329 1.08 -13.02 0.14
N LYS A 330 -0.25 -12.92 0.39
CA LYS A 330 -1.33 -13.25 -0.57
C LYS A 330 -2.71 -12.66 -0.18
N ASP A 331 -2.85 -11.56 0.56
CA ASP A 331 -2.01 -10.36 0.72
C ASP A 331 -2.34 -9.62 2.04
N GLY A 332 -1.70 -9.99 3.15
CA GLY A 332 -1.74 -9.27 4.43
C GLY A 332 -1.12 -7.86 4.39
N LEU A 333 -1.56 -7.05 3.43
CA LEU A 333 -1.33 -5.62 3.25
C LEU A 333 -2.72 -4.98 3.01
N PHE A 334 -2.94 -3.80 3.56
CA PHE A 334 -4.14 -3.02 3.28
C PHE A 334 -4.16 -2.55 1.81
N HIS A 335 -4.84 -3.28 0.90
CA HIS A 335 -6.08 -2.75 0.30
C HIS A 335 -6.17 -1.34 -0.30
N PRO A 336 -5.24 -0.80 -1.14
CA PRO A 336 -5.23 0.63 -1.42
C PRO A 336 -6.54 1.24 -2.00
N GLN A 337 -7.23 0.52 -2.88
CA GLN A 337 -8.41 1.06 -3.57
C GLN A 337 -9.76 0.76 -2.88
N ARG A 338 -9.79 0.44 -1.58
CA ARG A 338 -11.06 0.18 -0.85
C ARG A 338 -11.32 1.26 0.19
N ALA A 339 -12.34 2.09 -0.03
CA ALA A 339 -12.75 3.11 0.93
C ALA A 339 -13.12 2.47 2.28
N VAL A 340 -12.41 2.86 3.35
CA VAL A 340 -12.89 2.70 4.72
C VAL A 340 -14.13 3.59 4.87
N THR A 341 -15.29 3.04 5.21
CA THR A 341 -16.51 3.86 5.35
C THR A 341 -16.42 4.80 6.56
N ARG A 342 -17.18 5.91 6.55
CA ARG A 342 -17.27 6.82 7.70
C ARG A 342 -17.74 6.14 8.99
N THR A 343 -18.30 4.92 8.93
CA THR A 343 -18.66 4.08 10.09
C THR A 343 -17.54 3.13 10.51
N GLU A 344 -16.67 2.68 9.60
CA GLU A 344 -15.50 1.84 9.90
C GLU A 344 -14.34 2.69 10.42
N LEU A 345 -14.08 3.86 9.81
CA LEU A 345 -13.14 4.85 10.31
C LEU A 345 -13.67 5.52 11.57
N ALA A 346 -14.98 5.74 11.72
CA ALA A 346 -15.55 6.22 12.99
C ALA A 346 -15.85 5.10 14.00
N LYS A 347 -15.71 3.80 13.71
CA LYS A 347 -15.61 2.74 14.74
C LYS A 347 -14.18 2.64 15.23
N MET A 348 -13.22 2.75 14.30
CA MET A 348 -11.79 2.82 14.59
C MET A 348 -11.41 4.11 15.32
N LEU A 349 -12.05 5.24 14.98
CA LEU A 349 -11.85 6.56 15.59
C LEU A 349 -12.88 6.91 16.67
N ARG A 350 -14.14 6.44 16.73
CA ARG A 350 -14.95 6.62 17.98
C ARG A 350 -14.44 5.75 19.11
N GLY A 351 -13.89 4.57 18.80
CA GLY A 351 -13.12 3.79 19.77
C GLY A 351 -11.86 4.50 20.29
N VAL A 352 -11.41 5.57 19.61
CA VAL A 352 -10.15 6.28 19.88
C VAL A 352 -10.33 7.79 20.19
N ASN A 353 -11.49 8.38 19.85
CA ASN A 353 -11.78 9.82 19.77
C ASN A 353 -13.15 10.19 20.39
N ASP A 354 -13.97 9.23 20.85
CA ASP A 354 -14.92 9.51 21.96
C ASP A 354 -14.17 9.58 23.31
N LEU A 355 -12.85 9.36 23.29
CA LEU A 355 -11.97 9.57 24.42
C LEU A 355 -11.62 11.05 24.56
N ALA A 356 -12.40 11.76 25.39
CA ALA A 356 -11.95 13.02 25.97
C ALA A 356 -10.76 12.78 26.90
N ASP A 357 -9.81 13.72 26.93
CA ASP A 357 -8.67 13.85 27.86
C ASP A 357 -8.72 12.94 29.11
N ASN A 358 -8.16 11.72 29.00
CA ASN A 358 -8.04 10.63 30.00
C ASN A 358 -9.03 9.44 29.92
N ALA A 359 -9.78 9.25 28.84
CA ALA A 359 -10.66 8.08 28.75
C ALA A 359 -9.93 6.80 28.32
N VAL A 360 -10.48 5.66 28.76
CA VAL A 360 -9.91 4.31 28.64
C VAL A 360 -10.68 3.48 27.62
N LEU A 361 -10.02 2.43 27.12
CA LEU A 361 -10.54 1.44 26.17
C LEU A 361 -11.76 0.69 26.76
N ASP A 362 -12.87 0.63 26.03
CA ASP A 362 -14.09 -0.06 26.48
C ASP A 362 -14.53 -1.11 25.44
N VAL A 363 -14.14 -2.38 25.60
CA VAL A 363 -14.90 -3.51 25.03
C VAL A 363 -14.60 -4.79 25.84
N PHE A 364 -15.61 -5.33 26.54
CA PHE A 364 -16.01 -6.76 26.68
C PHE A 364 -16.69 -7.06 28.05
N GLU A 365 -18.04 -7.05 28.00
CA GLU A 365 -19.13 -7.57 28.87
C GLU A 365 -19.39 -7.12 30.35
N GLU A 366 -20.64 -7.39 30.74
CA GLU A 366 -21.47 -6.78 31.79
C GLU A 366 -20.81 -6.68 33.18
N GLY A 367 -20.49 -5.45 33.58
CA GLY A 367 -20.05 -5.14 34.94
C GLY A 367 -19.12 -3.93 35.05
N ASN A 368 -18.51 -3.50 33.95
CA ASN A 368 -17.58 -2.38 33.94
C ASN A 368 -18.27 -1.09 33.47
N SER A 369 -19.00 -0.42 34.36
CA SER A 369 -19.82 0.77 34.05
C SER A 369 -19.03 2.03 33.62
N ARG A 370 -17.73 1.93 33.34
CA ARG A 370 -16.85 3.06 33.00
C ARG A 370 -15.90 2.82 31.83
N GLY A 371 -15.82 1.59 31.32
CA GLY A 371 -15.17 1.33 30.04
C GLY A 371 -13.65 1.42 30.01
N ASN A 372 -13.01 0.65 30.89
CA ASN A 372 -11.57 0.68 31.04
C ASN A 372 -10.91 -0.70 30.83
N VAL A 373 -10.07 -0.89 29.79
CA VAL A 373 -9.20 -2.06 29.61
C VAL A 373 -7.94 -1.85 30.44
N THR A 374 -7.78 -2.72 31.43
CA THR A 374 -6.57 -2.84 32.22
C THR A 374 -5.53 -3.66 31.48
N VAL A 375 -4.26 -3.52 31.88
CA VAL A 375 -3.17 -4.34 31.34
C VAL A 375 -3.45 -5.84 31.50
N SER A 376 -3.97 -6.28 32.65
CA SER A 376 -4.33 -7.68 32.88
C SER A 376 -5.40 -8.17 31.90
N ARG A 377 -6.41 -7.35 31.59
CA ARG A 377 -7.48 -7.75 30.66
C ARG A 377 -6.96 -7.85 29.22
N LEU A 378 -6.10 -6.92 28.80
CA LEU A 378 -5.45 -7.01 27.49
C LEU A 378 -4.57 -8.27 27.40
N ALA A 379 -3.85 -8.58 28.47
CA ALA A 379 -2.99 -9.75 28.52
C ALA A 379 -3.78 -11.07 28.34
N SER A 380 -4.94 -11.22 29.01
CA SER A 380 -5.82 -12.38 28.81
C SER A 380 -6.31 -12.51 27.37
N LEU A 381 -6.69 -11.40 26.73
CA LEU A 381 -7.11 -11.42 25.33
C LEU A 381 -5.97 -11.80 24.38
N VAL A 382 -4.73 -11.37 24.65
CA VAL A 382 -3.56 -11.77 23.86
C VAL A 382 -3.29 -13.26 24.00
N GLN A 383 -3.38 -13.81 25.22
CA GLN A 383 -3.21 -15.24 25.45
C GLN A 383 -4.34 -16.09 24.84
N GLU A 384 -5.59 -15.60 24.82
CA GLU A 384 -6.69 -16.27 24.12
C GLU A 384 -6.41 -16.40 22.60
N LEU A 385 -5.76 -15.40 22.00
CA LEU A 385 -5.39 -15.39 20.59
C LEU A 385 -4.13 -16.22 20.30
N PHE A 386 -3.18 -16.22 21.23
CA PHE A 386 -1.91 -16.95 21.16
C PHE A 386 -1.77 -17.81 22.41
N PRO A 387 -2.42 -19.00 22.45
CA PRO A 387 -2.47 -19.83 23.64
C PRO A 387 -1.11 -20.44 23.95
N GLU A 388 -0.32 -19.69 24.71
CA GLU A 388 0.95 -20.09 25.31
C GLU A 388 0.77 -20.14 26.83
N TYR A 389 1.42 -21.10 27.48
CA TYR A 389 1.31 -21.33 28.91
C TYR A 389 2.68 -21.23 29.55
N LEU A 390 2.73 -20.62 30.72
CA LEU A 390 3.95 -20.49 31.52
C LEU A 390 3.91 -21.50 32.66
N THR A 391 5.09 -21.95 33.08
CA THR A 391 5.19 -22.71 34.33
C THR A 391 4.88 -21.81 35.54
N GLU A 392 4.42 -22.39 36.65
CA GLU A 392 4.15 -21.63 37.88
C GLU A 392 5.36 -20.79 38.36
N GLU A 393 6.59 -21.29 38.15
CA GLU A 393 7.83 -20.60 38.49
C GLU A 393 8.06 -19.37 37.59
N GLU A 394 7.82 -19.49 36.28
CA GLU A 394 7.93 -18.38 35.32
C GLU A 394 6.84 -17.32 35.55
N VAL A 395 5.64 -17.73 35.95
CA VAL A 395 4.57 -16.78 36.35
C VAL A 395 4.99 -15.99 37.58
N GLN A 396 5.51 -16.65 38.61
CA GLN A 396 5.99 -15.98 39.84
C GLN A 396 7.16 -15.04 39.55
N GLU A 397 8.10 -15.44 38.70
CA GLU A 397 9.24 -14.60 38.32
C GLU A 397 8.79 -13.36 37.53
N ALA A 398 7.93 -13.53 36.52
CA ALA A 398 7.46 -12.43 35.68
C ALA A 398 6.60 -11.41 36.43
N LEU A 399 5.81 -11.86 37.40
CA LEU A 399 4.97 -11.00 38.24
C LEU A 399 5.72 -10.39 39.44
N ASN A 400 6.99 -10.72 39.63
CA ASN A 400 7.78 -10.17 40.72
C ASN A 400 7.94 -8.65 40.57
N GLY A 401 7.56 -7.91 41.62
CA GLY A 401 7.54 -6.45 41.62
C GLY A 401 6.35 -5.83 40.87
N CYS A 402 5.39 -6.62 40.40
CA CYS A 402 4.13 -6.13 39.86
C CYS A 402 3.11 -5.86 40.99
N SER A 403 2.20 -4.92 40.75
CA SER A 403 1.16 -4.53 41.71
C SER A 403 -0.23 -4.72 41.12
N GLY A 404 -1.26 -4.93 41.96
CA GLY A 404 -2.65 -5.05 41.50
C GLY A 404 -3.02 -6.45 40.98
N ILE A 405 -2.24 -7.46 41.33
CA ILE A 405 -2.37 -8.87 40.92
C ILE A 405 -3.18 -9.72 41.91
N GLU A 406 -3.50 -9.17 43.09
CA GLU A 406 -4.04 -9.92 44.23
C GLU A 406 -5.48 -10.41 44.00
N GLU A 407 -6.22 -9.69 43.14
CA GLU A 407 -7.62 -9.99 42.80
C GLU A 407 -7.75 -10.70 41.44
N LEU A 408 -6.64 -10.95 40.73
CA LEU A 408 -6.66 -11.70 39.48
C LEU A 408 -6.82 -13.19 39.75
N SER A 409 -7.59 -13.88 38.91
CA SER A 409 -7.60 -15.34 38.85
C SER A 409 -6.22 -15.87 38.43
N GLU A 410 -5.96 -17.17 38.68
CA GLU A 410 -4.69 -17.79 38.29
C GLU A 410 -4.48 -17.74 36.76
N GLU A 411 -5.54 -17.90 35.99
CA GLU A 411 -5.54 -17.76 34.52
C GLU A 411 -5.17 -16.33 34.09
N GLU A 412 -5.71 -15.29 34.74
CA GLU A 412 -5.36 -13.90 34.46
C GLU A 412 -3.92 -13.54 34.89
N LYS A 413 -3.41 -14.15 35.96
CA LYS A 413 -2.02 -13.97 36.38
C LYS A 413 -1.06 -14.57 35.37
N GLU A 414 -1.36 -15.76 34.88
CA GLU A 414 -0.58 -16.41 33.84
C GLU A 414 -0.57 -15.60 32.55
N ALA A 415 -1.73 -15.12 32.10
CA ALA A 415 -1.84 -14.24 30.95
C ALA A 415 -0.98 -12.98 31.10
N TYR A 416 -1.08 -12.33 32.27
CA TYR A 416 -0.34 -11.12 32.56
C TYR A 416 1.18 -11.36 32.64
N ALA A 417 1.60 -12.47 33.22
CA ALA A 417 3.00 -12.91 33.23
C ALA A 417 3.53 -13.13 31.81
N LEU A 418 2.76 -13.80 30.96
CA LEU A 418 3.09 -14.05 29.56
C LEU A 418 3.25 -12.74 28.79
N PHE A 419 2.34 -11.78 29.00
CA PHE A 419 2.40 -10.45 28.42
C PHE A 419 3.69 -9.71 28.79
N LEU A 420 4.09 -9.74 30.06
CA LEU A 420 5.32 -9.10 30.53
C LEU A 420 6.58 -9.80 29.99
N LYS A 421 6.63 -11.13 30.07
CA LYS A 421 7.77 -11.95 29.63
C LYS A 421 8.06 -11.78 28.14
N ASN A 422 7.02 -11.63 27.33
CA ASN A 422 7.15 -11.42 25.88
C ASN A 422 7.47 -9.98 25.48
N GLY A 423 7.70 -9.09 26.45
CA GLY A 423 8.12 -7.71 26.23
C GLY A 423 7.02 -6.80 25.70
N LEU A 424 5.76 -7.22 25.81
CA LEU A 424 4.61 -6.50 25.24
C LEU A 424 4.28 -5.23 26.02
N SER A 425 4.74 -5.06 27.26
CA SER A 425 4.58 -3.83 28.03
C SER A 425 5.15 -2.61 27.31
N SER A 426 4.41 -1.50 27.24
CA SER A 426 4.90 -0.26 26.61
C SER A 426 5.95 0.46 27.46
N ASP A 427 5.80 0.43 28.78
CA ASP A 427 6.64 1.11 29.77
C ASP A 427 6.40 0.54 31.18
N ASP A 428 7.10 1.07 32.19
CA ASP A 428 7.05 0.59 33.58
C ASP A 428 5.68 0.72 34.25
N SER A 429 4.79 1.61 33.77
CA SER A 429 3.43 1.70 34.32
C SER A 429 2.61 0.45 34.01
N CYS A 430 2.96 -0.32 32.97
CA CYS A 430 2.34 -1.60 32.66
C CYS A 430 2.66 -2.71 33.68
N ARG A 431 3.56 -2.47 34.66
CA ARG A 431 3.80 -3.37 35.81
C ARG A 431 2.73 -3.27 36.91
N ASN A 432 1.75 -2.41 36.75
CA ASN A 432 0.51 -2.46 37.52
C ASN A 432 -0.58 -3.14 36.68
N ALA A 433 -1.08 -4.29 37.13
CA ALA A 433 -2.03 -5.10 36.37
C ALA A 433 -3.37 -4.38 36.14
N LYS A 434 -3.73 -3.48 37.05
CA LYS A 434 -4.93 -2.63 36.98
C LYS A 434 -4.66 -1.29 36.29
N GLN A 435 -3.45 -1.07 35.77
CA GLN A 435 -3.14 0.13 34.99
C GLN A 435 -4.08 0.21 33.81
N ILE A 436 -4.67 1.39 33.69
CA ILE A 436 -5.51 1.80 32.59
C ILE A 436 -4.61 2.12 31.41
N LEU A 437 -4.79 1.42 30.29
CA LEU A 437 -3.98 1.66 29.10
C LEU A 437 -4.38 2.95 28.40
N THR A 438 -3.41 3.82 28.19
CA THR A 438 -3.59 5.03 27.38
C THR A 438 -3.49 4.71 25.89
N ARG A 439 -4.04 5.59 25.04
CA ARG A 439 -3.97 5.45 23.57
C ARG A 439 -2.54 5.25 23.05
N LYS A 440 -1.57 6.00 23.57
CA LYS A 440 -0.15 5.88 23.18
C LYS A 440 0.40 4.51 23.52
N GLN A 441 0.09 3.99 24.71
CA GLN A 441 0.54 2.68 25.16
C GLN A 441 -0.11 1.57 24.33
N ALA A 442 -1.40 1.67 24.04
CA ALA A 442 -2.11 0.69 23.20
C ALA A 442 -1.50 0.58 21.79
N LEU A 443 -1.10 1.70 21.18
CA LEU A 443 -0.43 1.70 19.87
C LEU A 443 0.95 1.05 19.91
N LEU A 444 1.74 1.34 20.95
CA LEU A 444 3.05 0.72 21.14
C LEU A 444 2.96 -0.79 21.45
N ILE A 445 1.92 -1.20 22.17
CA ILE A 445 1.65 -2.62 22.45
C ILE A 445 1.20 -3.34 21.18
N ALA A 446 0.36 -2.72 20.35
CA ALA A 446 -0.11 -3.30 19.10
C ALA A 446 1.03 -3.58 18.10
N ASP A 447 2.00 -2.67 18.03
CA ASP A 447 3.23 -2.85 17.23
C ASP A 447 4.02 -4.09 17.71
N LYS A 448 4.26 -4.19 19.02
CA LYS A 448 4.96 -5.33 19.65
C LYS A 448 4.22 -6.67 19.51
N ILE A 449 2.88 -6.66 19.43
CA ILE A 449 2.07 -7.87 19.22
C ILE A 449 2.35 -8.48 17.83
N SER A 450 2.65 -7.65 16.83
CA SER A 450 2.99 -8.14 15.48
C SER A 450 4.26 -9.00 15.51
N ASP A 451 5.30 -8.54 16.21
CA ASP A 451 6.54 -9.30 16.40
C ASP A 451 6.36 -10.55 17.27
N TYR A 452 5.47 -10.48 18.27
CA TYR A 452 5.13 -11.65 19.09
C TYR A 452 4.40 -12.72 18.28
N GLN A 453 3.43 -12.33 17.46
CA GLN A 453 2.67 -13.22 16.58
C GLN A 453 3.58 -13.99 15.62
N VAL A 454 4.56 -13.32 15.01
CA VAL A 454 5.52 -13.95 14.10
C VAL A 454 6.36 -15.00 14.83
N ARG A 455 6.84 -14.70 16.05
CA ARG A 455 7.60 -15.65 16.88
C ARG A 455 6.75 -16.84 17.34
N TYR A 456 5.49 -16.58 17.69
CA TYR A 456 4.55 -17.62 18.11
C TYR A 456 4.30 -18.64 16.99
N TYR A 457 4.01 -18.19 15.76
CA TYR A 457 3.77 -19.11 14.64
C TYR A 457 5.04 -19.81 14.13
N ALA A 458 6.21 -19.20 14.30
CA ALA A 458 7.48 -19.87 13.99
C ALA A 458 7.78 -21.05 14.94
N SER A 459 7.28 -20.99 16.17
CA SER A 459 7.42 -22.04 17.18
C SER A 459 6.26 -23.04 17.23
N HIS A 460 5.13 -22.70 16.60
CA HIS A 460 3.91 -23.52 16.52
C HIS A 460 3.45 -23.74 15.06
N PRO A 461 4.29 -24.39 14.21
CA PRO A 461 4.04 -24.54 12.78
C PRO A 461 2.81 -25.39 12.43
N GLU A 462 2.27 -26.17 13.37
CA GLU A 462 1.02 -26.94 13.23
C GLU A 462 -0.20 -26.06 12.95
N PHE A 463 -0.17 -24.80 13.39
CA PHE A 463 -1.19 -23.81 13.05
C PHE A 463 -1.09 -23.31 11.60
N LEU A 464 0.04 -23.57 10.92
CA LEU A 464 0.30 -23.16 9.53
C LEU A 464 0.01 -24.27 8.50
N THR A 465 0.06 -25.55 8.89
CA THR A 465 -0.04 -26.68 7.95
C THR A 465 -1.40 -27.37 7.93
N GLY A 466 -2.31 -27.08 8.86
CA GLY A 466 -3.69 -27.58 8.84
C GLY A 466 -3.87 -29.07 9.18
N ASP A 467 -2.80 -29.80 9.50
CA ASP A 467 -2.86 -31.19 9.97
C ASP A 467 -2.65 -31.23 11.50
N MET A 468 -3.75 -31.23 12.24
CA MET A 468 -3.73 -31.48 13.67
C MET A 468 -3.95 -32.98 13.91
N GLN A 469 -2.89 -33.74 14.22
CA GLN A 469 -3.04 -35.04 14.87
C GLN A 469 -3.21 -34.80 16.37
N LEU A 470 -4.44 -34.96 16.85
CA LEU A 470 -4.73 -34.95 18.28
C LEU A 470 -4.07 -36.15 18.98
N PRO A 471 -3.53 -35.97 20.21
CA PRO A 471 -2.93 -37.05 20.96
C PRO A 471 -3.97 -38.14 21.28
N ALA A 472 -3.55 -39.41 21.25
CA ALA A 472 -4.40 -40.54 21.58
C ALA A 472 -4.87 -40.46 23.05
N PRO A 473 -6.15 -40.74 23.35
CA PRO A 473 -6.67 -40.70 24.71
C PRO A 473 -6.08 -41.83 25.57
N GLU A 474 -5.86 -41.55 26.85
CA GLU A 474 -5.46 -42.54 27.85
C GLU A 474 -6.49 -43.69 27.94
N GLU A 475 -6.00 -44.90 28.23
CA GLU A 475 -6.83 -46.11 28.37
C GLU A 475 -7.96 -45.90 29.40
N GLY A 476 -9.20 -45.76 28.91
CA GLY A 476 -10.42 -45.77 29.73
C GLY A 476 -11.44 -44.68 29.42
N ALA A 477 -11.10 -43.64 28.65
CA ALA A 477 -12.05 -42.59 28.30
C ALA A 477 -12.79 -42.91 26.97
N GLN A 478 -14.05 -43.33 27.05
CA GLN A 478 -14.94 -43.29 25.88
C GLN A 478 -15.43 -41.86 25.66
N VAL A 479 -14.79 -41.14 24.73
CA VAL A 479 -15.33 -39.90 24.17
C VAL A 479 -15.99 -40.24 22.83
N THR A 480 -17.32 -40.10 22.77
CA THR A 480 -18.06 -40.08 21.52
C THR A 480 -17.85 -38.71 20.87
N TYR A 481 -17.01 -38.65 19.83
CA TYR A 481 -16.92 -37.49 18.97
C TYR A 481 -18.09 -37.51 17.96
N PRO A 482 -18.75 -36.36 17.69
CA PRO A 482 -19.68 -36.27 16.58
C PRO A 482 -18.93 -36.55 15.27
N GLU A 483 -19.48 -37.42 14.43
CA GLU A 483 -18.92 -37.76 13.12
C GLU A 483 -18.72 -36.49 12.27
N LEU A 484 -17.46 -36.13 12.01
CA LEU A 484 -17.07 -35.13 11.01
C LEU A 484 -16.42 -35.85 9.83
N SER A 485 -17.23 -36.23 8.85
CA SER A 485 -16.73 -36.66 7.54
C SER A 485 -16.43 -35.45 6.65
N HIS A 486 -15.19 -35.35 6.15
CA HIS A 486 -14.76 -34.58 4.98
C HIS A 486 -15.31 -33.14 4.90
N GLY A 487 -14.73 -32.20 5.67
CA GLY A 487 -15.05 -30.79 5.49
C GLY A 487 -14.24 -29.85 6.36
N ASN A 488 -13.34 -29.06 5.75
CA ASN A 488 -12.81 -27.83 6.37
C ASN A 488 -12.91 -26.58 5.48
N MET A 489 -13.23 -26.68 4.18
CA MET A 489 -13.69 -25.51 3.41
C MET A 489 -15.20 -25.25 3.53
N ASN A 490 -16.01 -26.30 3.79
CA ASN A 490 -17.46 -26.14 3.98
C ASN A 490 -17.85 -25.67 5.39
N ALA A 491 -16.95 -25.74 6.39
CA ALA A 491 -17.22 -25.19 7.72
C ALA A 491 -17.18 -23.64 7.71
N LEU A 492 -16.21 -23.04 7.01
CA LEU A 492 -16.14 -21.59 6.75
C LEU A 492 -17.32 -21.10 5.88
N ALA A 493 -17.72 -21.89 4.87
CA ALA A 493 -18.90 -21.57 4.05
C ALA A 493 -20.23 -21.73 4.82
N GLY A 494 -20.33 -22.73 5.71
CA GLY A 494 -21.52 -23.00 6.53
C GLY A 494 -21.71 -22.01 7.68
N PHE A 495 -20.63 -21.55 8.31
CA PHE A 495 -20.66 -20.51 9.33
C PHE A 495 -21.08 -19.15 8.73
N ASN A 496 -20.46 -18.75 7.62
CA ASN A 496 -20.84 -17.52 6.90
C ASN A 496 -22.29 -17.56 6.40
N LYS A 497 -22.80 -18.72 5.97
CA LYS A 497 -24.19 -18.86 5.52
C LYS A 497 -25.20 -18.77 6.67
N LYS A 498 -24.97 -19.48 7.79
CA LYS A 498 -25.85 -19.40 8.98
C LYS A 498 -25.83 -18.02 9.64
N TRP A 499 -24.69 -17.33 9.59
CA TRP A 499 -24.53 -15.99 10.15
C TRP A 499 -25.18 -14.90 9.29
N MET A 500 -25.09 -15.02 7.95
CA MET A 500 -25.82 -14.17 7.00
C MET A 500 -27.35 -14.39 7.05
N GLU A 501 -27.81 -15.63 7.24
CA GLU A 501 -29.23 -15.95 7.47
C GLU A 501 -29.74 -15.38 8.81
N TYR A 502 -28.90 -15.38 9.85
CA TYR A 502 -29.20 -14.75 11.14
C TYR A 502 -29.29 -13.21 11.05
N LEU A 503 -28.36 -12.56 10.34
CA LEU A 503 -28.40 -11.12 10.08
C LEU A 503 -29.58 -10.70 9.19
N THR A 504 -29.91 -11.49 8.17
CA THR A 504 -31.06 -11.21 7.29
C THR A 504 -32.38 -11.29 8.07
N ASN A 505 -32.51 -12.26 8.98
CA ASN A 505 -33.69 -12.40 9.84
C ASN A 505 -33.78 -11.31 10.93
N GLN A 506 -32.66 -10.78 11.42
CA GLN A 506 -32.62 -9.63 12.34
C GLN A 506 -32.96 -8.32 11.63
N ILE A 507 -32.46 -8.10 10.41
CA ILE A 507 -32.76 -6.93 9.57
C ILE A 507 -34.26 -6.88 9.21
N ILE A 508 -34.89 -8.02 8.91
CA ILE A 508 -36.34 -8.11 8.66
C ILE A 508 -37.16 -7.78 9.92
N ARG A 509 -36.74 -8.22 11.11
CA ARG A 509 -37.42 -7.88 12.37
C ARG A 509 -37.33 -6.39 12.73
N THR A 510 -36.19 -5.74 12.53
CA THR A 510 -36.06 -4.29 12.72
C THR A 510 -36.77 -3.45 11.66
N ALA A 511 -37.13 -4.03 10.50
CA ALA A 511 -37.94 -3.35 9.48
C ALA A 511 -39.46 -3.46 9.76
N GLU A 512 -39.90 -4.49 10.49
CA GLU A 512 -41.31 -4.66 10.89
C GLU A 512 -41.64 -3.97 12.23
N GLU A 513 -40.67 -3.76 13.12
CA GLU A 513 -40.86 -3.00 14.38
C GLU A 513 -40.59 -1.48 14.22
N GLY A 514 -40.23 -1.05 13.01
CA GLY A 514 -39.99 0.36 12.64
C GLY A 514 -41.02 0.96 11.68
N ALA A 515 -42.21 0.35 11.52
CA ALA A 515 -43.34 0.87 10.73
C ALA A 515 -44.60 1.05 11.58
#